data_AF-A0A011RPD8-F1
#
_entry.id   AF-A0A011RPD8-F1
#
_cell.length_a   1.000
_cell.length_b   1.000
_cell.length_c   1.000
_cell.angle_alpha   90.00
_cell.angle_beta   90.00
_cell.angle_gamma   90.00
#
_symmetry.space_group_name_H-M   'P 1'
#
loop_
_entity.id
_entity.type
_entity.pdbx_description
1 polymer ?
#
loop_
_entity_poly.entity_id
_entity_poly.type
_entity_poly.pdbx_seq_one_letter_code
_entity_poly.pdbx_strand_id
1 'polypeptide(L)'
;MFSKLDISPALRRWLTFVPVSVFAALIASDIFFWEGEFNIDPTVNLSLLPSVLVLLTAIKTRSLLWSMTVGISVLALLVLL
;
A
#
# COMPACT_ATOMS: atom_id res chain seq x y z
N MET A 1 21.52 22.19 -18.14
CA MET A 1 21.04 22.76 -19.42
C MET A 1 19.66 22.19 -19.85
N PHE A 2 18.75 21.89 -18.92
CA PHE A 2 17.34 21.59 -19.23
C PHE A 2 16.45 22.52 -18.40
N SER A 3 16.69 23.82 -18.59
CA SER A 3 15.86 24.88 -18.03
C SER A 3 14.66 25.06 -18.94
N LYS A 4 13.45 24.91 -18.38
CA LYS A 4 12.14 25.17 -19.00
C LYS A 4 11.67 24.12 -20.00
N LEU A 5 11.42 22.88 -19.53
CA LEU A 5 10.31 22.16 -20.15
C LEU A 5 9.05 22.97 -19.83
N ASP A 6 8.41 23.54 -20.85
CA ASP A 6 7.03 24.08 -20.77
C ASP A 6 6.06 22.91 -20.57
N ILE A 7 6.18 22.25 -19.41
CA ILE A 7 5.25 21.21 -18.99
C ILE A 7 3.93 21.93 -18.73
N SER A 8 2.87 21.52 -19.43
CA SER A 8 1.55 22.08 -19.20
C SER A 8 1.24 22.01 -17.68
N PRO A 9 0.61 23.04 -17.09
CA PRO A 9 0.34 23.07 -15.65
C PRO A 9 -0.47 21.85 -15.19
N ALA A 10 -1.28 21.28 -16.08
CA ALA A 10 -1.94 20.00 -15.87
C ALA A 10 -0.92 18.86 -15.69
N LEU A 11 -0.03 18.63 -16.66
CA LEU A 11 0.93 17.53 -16.60
C LEU A 11 1.87 17.66 -15.39
N ARG A 12 2.26 18.88 -15.00
CA ARG A 12 3.02 19.11 -13.76
C ARG A 12 2.29 18.65 -12.50
N ARG A 13 0.96 18.82 -12.46
CA ARG A 13 0.10 18.32 -11.36
C ARG A 13 -0.08 16.80 -11.40
N TRP A 14 -0.06 16.17 -12.56
CA TRP A 14 -0.08 14.71 -12.67
C TRP A 14 1.23 14.08 -12.17
N LEU A 15 2.37 14.71 -12.49
CA LEU A 15 3.69 14.23 -12.05
C LEU A 15 3.83 14.21 -10.52
N THR A 16 3.15 15.10 -9.79
CA THR A 16 3.15 15.06 -8.31
C THR A 16 2.45 13.82 -7.73
N PHE A 17 1.60 13.13 -8.49
CA PHE A 17 0.95 11.89 -8.04
C PHE A 17 1.78 10.63 -8.33
N VAL A 18 2.76 10.70 -9.23
CA VAL A 18 3.58 9.55 -9.61
C VAL A 18 4.17 8.82 -8.39
N PRO A 19 4.81 9.51 -7.42
CA PRO A 19 5.38 8.82 -6.26
C PRO A 19 4.32 8.08 -5.44
N VAL A 20 3.20 8.75 -5.13
CA VAL A 20 2.10 8.14 -4.34
C VAL A 20 1.49 6.94 -5.05
N SER A 21 1.26 7.03 -6.36
CA SER A 21 0.69 5.92 -7.14
C SER A 21 1.64 4.74 -7.21
N VAL A 22 2.95 4.98 -7.35
CA VAL A 22 3.96 3.93 -7.37
C VAL A 22 4.04 3.22 -6.01
N PHE A 23 4.04 3.96 -4.90
CA PHE A 23 3.99 3.35 -3.57
C PHE A 23 2.70 2.54 -3.36
N ALA A 24 1.55 3.08 -3.75
CA ALA A 24 0.28 2.37 -3.64
C ALA A 24 0.28 1.07 -4.46
N ALA A 25 0.82 1.10 -5.69
CA ALA A 25 0.95 -0.08 -6.53
C ALA A 25 1.93 -1.10 -5.94
N LEU A 26 3.06 -0.65 -5.36
CA LEU A 26 4.03 -1.53 -4.71
C LEU A 26 3.39 -2.27 -3.53
N ILE A 27 2.67 -1.55 -2.66
CA ILE A 27 1.97 -2.12 -1.51
C ILE A 27 0.85 -3.06 -1.98
N ALA A 28 0.08 -2.67 -3.00
CA ALA A 28 -0.96 -3.53 -3.54
C ALA A 28 -0.35 -4.83 -4.10
N SER A 29 0.71 -4.75 -4.89
CA SER A 29 1.39 -5.94 -5.42
C SER A 29 1.93 -6.83 -4.30
N ASP A 30 2.55 -6.27 -3.27
CA ASP A 30 3.04 -7.01 -2.11
C ASP A 30 1.91 -7.76 -1.37
N ILE A 31 0.71 -7.19 -1.35
CA ILE A 31 -0.47 -7.82 -0.74
C ILE A 31 -1.07 -8.92 -1.64
N PHE A 32 -1.15 -8.70 -2.95
CA PHE A 32 -1.86 -9.62 -3.87
C PHE A 32 -0.98 -10.71 -4.48
N PHE A 33 0.34 -10.50 -4.58
CA PHE A 33 1.28 -11.46 -5.13
C PHE A 33 2.10 -12.08 -3.99
N TRP A 34 1.66 -13.24 -3.52
CA TRP A 34 2.37 -14.02 -2.51
C TRP A 34 3.20 -15.10 -3.20
N GLU A 35 4.51 -15.12 -2.94
CA GLU A 35 5.47 -16.06 -3.56
C GLU A 35 5.51 -16.04 -5.10
N GLY A 36 5.15 -14.91 -5.72
CA GLY A 36 5.15 -14.75 -7.19
C GLY A 36 3.91 -15.26 -7.89
N GLU A 37 2.97 -15.86 -7.17
CA GLU A 37 1.65 -16.27 -7.66
C GLU A 37 0.57 -15.28 -7.21
N PHE A 38 -0.38 -15.00 -8.10
CA PHE A 38 -1.54 -14.19 -7.74
C PHE A 38 -2.49 -15.04 -6.88
N ASN A 39 -2.46 -14.82 -5.57
CA ASN A 39 -3.24 -15.60 -4.62
C ASN A 39 -4.15 -14.67 -3.82
N ILE A 40 -5.46 -14.79 -4.08
CA ILE A 40 -6.53 -14.10 -3.35
C ILE A 40 -7.12 -14.96 -2.23
N ASP A 41 -6.68 -16.21 -2.11
CA ASP A 41 -7.11 -17.10 -1.04
C ASP A 41 -6.47 -16.70 0.29
N PRO A 42 -7.26 -16.27 1.30
CA PRO A 42 -6.72 -15.79 2.58
C PRO A 42 -6.01 -16.87 3.41
N THR A 43 -6.25 -18.15 3.09
CA THR A 43 -5.61 -19.30 3.73
C THR A 43 -4.19 -19.55 3.21
N VAL A 44 -3.89 -19.10 1.99
CA VAL A 44 -2.57 -19.23 1.36
C VAL A 44 -1.78 -17.94 1.50
N ASN A 45 -2.45 -16.80 1.30
CA ASN A 45 -1.83 -15.49 1.38
C ASN A 45 -2.18 -14.80 2.70
N LEU A 46 -1.31 -14.98 3.70
CA LEU A 46 -1.48 -14.43 5.05
C LEU A 46 -1.48 -12.89 5.07
N SER A 47 -0.96 -12.21 4.05
CA SER A 47 -0.92 -10.73 3.97
C SER A 47 -2.26 -10.08 3.66
N LEU A 48 -3.24 -10.84 3.16
CA LEU A 48 -4.59 -10.31 2.85
C LEU A 48 -5.37 -9.90 4.09
N LEU A 49 -5.30 -10.68 5.17
CA LEU A 49 -6.03 -10.42 6.41
C LEU A 49 -5.57 -9.13 7.12
N PRO A 50 -4.26 -8.94 7.37
CA PRO A 50 -3.71 -7.71 7.94
C PRO A 50 -4.00 -6.50 7.08
N SER A 51 -3.86 -6.59 5.76
CA SER A 51 -4.06 -5.44 4.87
C SER A 51 -5.50 -4.93 4.92
N VAL A 52 -6.50 -5.81 4.94
CA VAL A 52 -7.91 -5.42 5.12
C VAL A 52 -8.14 -4.74 6.47
N LEU A 53 -7.57 -5.29 7.55
CA LEU A 53 -7.69 -4.69 8.88
C LEU A 53 -7.00 -3.32 8.98
N VAL A 54 -5.83 -3.16 8.37
CA VAL A 54 -5.12 -1.88 8.26
C VAL A 54 -5.95 -0.88 7.48
N LEU A 55 -6.60 -1.30 6.39
CA LEU A 55 -7.43 -0.43 5.56
C LEU A 55 -8.67 0.07 6.34
N LEU A 56 -9.33 -0.82 7.09
CA LEU A 56 -10.45 -0.45 7.97
C LEU A 56 -10.02 0.52 9.08
N THR A 57 -8.88 0.25 9.72
CA THR A 57 -8.37 1.13 10.78
C THR A 57 -7.89 2.47 10.25
N ALA A 58 -7.29 2.52 9.05
CA ALA A 58 -6.89 3.76 8.39
C ALA A 58 -8.09 4.67 8.11
N ILE A 59 -9.17 4.11 7.56
CA ILE A 59 -10.40 4.86 7.25
C ILE A 59 -11.02 5.43 8.54
N LYS A 60 -11.05 4.64 9.62
CA LYS A 60 -11.68 5.02 10.89
C LYS A 60 -10.86 6.04 11.68
N THR A 61 -9.55 5.82 11.83
CA THR A 61 -8.69 6.65 12.69
C THR A 61 -8.12 7.86 11.96
N ARG A 62 -8.08 7.83 10.62
CA ARG A 62 -7.37 8.81 9.77
C ARG A 62 -5.92 9.05 10.21
N SER A 63 -5.33 8.08 10.89
CA SER A 63 -4.00 8.18 11.49
C SER A 63 -3.11 7.07 10.95
N LEU A 64 -2.04 7.46 10.26
CA LEU A 64 -1.08 6.53 9.70
C LEU A 64 -0.38 5.70 10.80
N LEU A 65 -0.10 6.30 11.96
CA LEU A 65 0.54 5.62 13.08
C LEU A 65 -0.31 4.45 13.58
N TRP A 66 -1.61 4.66 13.78
CA TRP A 66 -2.53 3.60 14.20
C TRP A 66 -2.62 2.47 13.17
N SER A 67 -2.68 2.81 11.88
CA SER A 67 -2.65 1.82 10.79
C SER A 67 -1.39 0.97 10.79
N MET A 68 -0.21 1.60 10.98
CA MET A 68 1.07 0.90 11.04
C MET A 68 1.14 -0.04 12.25
N THR A 69 0.77 0.45 13.44
CA THR A 69 0.81 -0.37 14.65
C THR A 69 -0.12 -1.58 14.53
N VAL A 70 -1.37 -1.38 14.07
CA VAL A 70 -2.32 -2.47 13.89
C VAL A 70 -1.81 -3.48 12.86
N GLY A 71 -1.30 -3.02 11.72
CA GLY A 71 -0.77 -3.91 10.68
C GLY A 71 0.38 -4.79 11.17
N ILE A 72 1.36 -4.17 11.84
CA ILE A 72 2.50 -4.88 12.42
C ILE A 72 2.02 -5.87 13.50
N SER A 73 1.10 -5.46 14.37
CA SER A 73 0.57 -6.34 15.42
C SER A 73 -0.16 -7.55 14.84
N VAL A 74 -1.00 -7.38 13.81
CA VAL A 74 -1.73 -8.49 13.19
C VAL A 74 -0.77 -9.42 12.45
N LEU A 75 0.16 -8.87 11.66
CA LEU A 75 1.18 -9.68 10.97
C LEU A 75 2.03 -10.47 11.96
N ALA A 76 2.52 -9.82 13.02
CA ALA A 76 3.31 -10.49 14.05
C ALA A 76 2.52 -11.64 14.70
N LEU A 77 1.24 -11.43 14.99
CA LEU A 77 0.38 -12.43 15.61
C LEU A 77 0.10 -13.61 14.67
N LEU A 78 -0.05 -13.37 13.36
CA LEU A 78 -0.20 -14.42 12.35
C LEU A 78 1.08 -15.22 12.11
N VAL A 79 2.25 -14.58 12.15
CA VAL A 79 3.55 -15.27 11.97
C VAL A 79 3.95 -16.07 13.20
N LEU A 80 3.54 -15.66 14.40
CA LEU A 80 3.83 -16.35 15.66
C LEU A 80 2.94 -17.57 15.93
N LEU A 81 1.83 -17.72 15.20
CA LEU A 81 0.79 -18.73 15.42
C LEU A 81 0.93 -19.89 14.42
#